data_AF-A0A2T1F9I8-F1
#
_entry.id   AF-A0A2T1F9I8-F1
#
_cell.length_a   1.000
_cell.length_b   1.000
_cell.length_c   1.000
_cell.angle_alpha   90.00
_cell.angle_beta   90.00
_cell.angle_gamma   90.00
#
_symmetry.space_group_name_H-M   'P 1'
#
loop_
_entity.id
_entity.type
_entity.pdbx_description
1 polymer ?
#
loop_
_entity_poly.entity_id
_entity_poly.type
_entity_poly.pdbx_seq_one_letter_code
_entity_poly.pdbx_strand_id
1 'polypeptide(L)'
;MSLTPKNKGNAIARRGKASSKSQVTASAEAKSAGIQLYQPQLMHDNRPVGPDDFTISETVSISGNRPIGVSTLHISETYGTIGNRPIEASDLEVVGTLGRRPIGSSAMQVSEMFSMSGARPIAVSNLHIDEVYSTMGGERPIASNEIDDSSTLMGFLD
;
A
#
# COMPACT_ATOMS: atom_id res chain seq x y z
N MET A 1 52.46 -24.12 -55.44
CA MET A 1 52.41 -24.85 -54.15
C MET A 1 51.16 -24.42 -53.40
N SER A 2 50.19 -25.31 -53.20
CA SER A 2 49.43 -25.43 -51.92
C SER A 2 48.36 -26.52 -52.06
N LEU A 3 48.17 -27.25 -50.96
CA LEU A 3 47.60 -28.58 -50.84
C LEU A 3 46.07 -28.57 -50.71
N THR A 4 45.41 -29.65 -51.17
CA THR A 4 44.15 -30.13 -50.57
C THR A 4 44.47 -31.13 -49.45
N PRO A 5 43.61 -31.29 -48.42
CA PRO A 5 42.79 -32.50 -48.41
C PRO A 5 41.35 -32.38 -47.81
N LYS A 6 40.59 -33.46 -48.05
CA LYS A 6 39.20 -33.83 -47.67
C LYS A 6 38.96 -34.12 -46.17
N ASN A 7 37.72 -33.92 -45.68
CA ASN A 7 36.80 -34.91 -45.02
C ASN A 7 35.55 -34.20 -44.46
N LYS A 8 34.28 -34.51 -44.80
CA LYS A 8 33.35 -35.63 -44.49
C LYS A 8 32.67 -35.62 -43.09
N GLY A 9 31.32 -35.58 -43.10
CA GLY A 9 30.37 -36.03 -42.06
C GLY A 9 29.94 -34.96 -41.05
N ASN A 10 28.72 -34.86 -40.50
CA ASN A 10 27.48 -35.64 -40.57
C ASN A 10 26.39 -34.76 -39.90
N ALA A 11 25.32 -34.33 -40.60
CA ALA A 11 24.26 -33.51 -39.99
C ALA A 11 23.07 -34.39 -39.58
N ILE A 12 22.90 -34.59 -38.28
CA ILE A 12 21.83 -35.41 -37.69
C ILE A 12 20.52 -34.59 -37.61
N ALA A 13 19.42 -35.30 -37.88
CA ALA A 13 18.11 -34.80 -38.27
C ALA A 13 17.29 -34.02 -37.22
N ARG A 14 16.38 -33.20 -37.79
CA ARG A 14 15.25 -32.51 -37.17
C ARG A 14 14.36 -33.49 -36.37
N ARG A 15 13.92 -33.09 -35.18
CA ARG A 15 12.83 -33.76 -34.44
C ARG A 15 11.84 -32.72 -33.89
N GLY A 16 10.56 -33.04 -33.98
CA GLY A 16 9.43 -32.12 -34.11
C GLY A 16 9.05 -31.31 -32.88
N LYS A 17 8.31 -30.22 -33.14
CA LYS A 17 7.47 -29.50 -32.19
C LYS A 17 6.45 -30.47 -31.57
N ALA A 18 6.45 -30.60 -30.25
CA ALA A 18 5.33 -31.15 -29.50
C ALA A 18 4.60 -29.99 -28.81
N SER A 19 3.39 -29.69 -29.29
CA SER A 19 2.45 -28.81 -28.62
C SER A 19 1.69 -29.61 -27.54
N SER A 20 1.96 -29.37 -26.26
CA SER A 20 1.10 -29.85 -25.18
C SER A 20 0.22 -28.70 -24.70
N LYS A 21 -1.04 -28.74 -25.13
CA LYS A 21 -2.13 -27.87 -24.69
C LYS A 21 -2.66 -28.45 -23.37
N SER A 22 -2.35 -27.85 -22.23
CA SER A 22 -2.97 -28.22 -20.95
C SER A 22 -4.15 -27.29 -20.68
N GLN A 23 -5.35 -27.89 -20.65
CA GLN A 23 -6.63 -27.27 -20.34
C GLN A 23 -6.61 -26.63 -18.95
N VAL A 24 -7.13 -25.40 -18.85
CA VAL A 24 -7.45 -24.74 -17.58
C VAL A 24 -8.87 -25.14 -17.19
N THR A 25 -9.02 -25.95 -16.15
CA THR A 25 -10.30 -26.08 -15.44
C THR A 25 -10.28 -25.12 -14.26
N ALA A 26 -11.15 -24.11 -14.31
CA ALA A 26 -11.35 -23.14 -13.24
C ALA A 26 -11.98 -23.81 -12.01
N SER A 27 -11.36 -23.65 -10.85
CA SER A 27 -11.98 -23.94 -9.55
C SER A 27 -12.00 -22.67 -8.70
N ALA A 28 -13.18 -22.42 -8.14
CA ALA A 28 -13.70 -21.17 -7.63
C ALA A 28 -13.00 -20.60 -6.38
N GLU A 29 -13.19 -19.28 -6.22
CA GLU A 29 -12.78 -18.45 -5.07
C GLU A 29 -13.23 -19.02 -3.72
N ALA A 30 -12.26 -19.29 -2.86
CA ALA A 30 -12.43 -19.26 -1.41
C ALA A 30 -11.35 -18.32 -0.86
N LYS A 31 -11.76 -17.14 -0.39
CA LYS A 31 -10.89 -16.16 0.27
C LYS A 31 -10.37 -16.76 1.59
N SER A 32 -9.16 -17.33 1.56
CA SER A 32 -8.42 -17.73 2.75
C SER A 32 -7.77 -16.49 3.38
N ALA A 33 -8.28 -16.06 4.53
CA ALA A 33 -7.76 -14.93 5.31
C ALA A 33 -6.53 -15.32 6.15
N GLY A 34 -5.56 -15.99 5.52
CA GLY A 34 -4.27 -16.35 6.11
C GLY A 34 -3.16 -16.22 5.07
N ILE A 35 -1.93 -15.93 5.52
CA ILE A 35 -0.75 -15.99 4.66
C ILE A 35 -0.60 -17.46 4.23
N GLN A 36 -1.07 -17.79 3.03
CA GLN A 36 -0.92 -19.12 2.46
C GLN A 36 0.57 -19.35 2.21
N LEU A 37 1.17 -20.32 2.89
CA LEU A 37 2.55 -20.73 2.63
C LEU A 37 2.60 -21.38 1.24
N TYR A 38 2.92 -20.60 0.22
CA TYR A 38 3.16 -21.11 -1.12
C TYR A 38 4.50 -21.86 -1.15
N GLN A 39 4.45 -23.20 -1.21
CA GLN A 39 5.62 -24.04 -1.48
C GLN A 39 5.65 -24.38 -2.97
N PRO A 40 6.52 -23.73 -3.77
CA PRO A 40 6.70 -24.14 -5.15
C PRO A 40 7.32 -25.54 -5.22
N GLN A 41 6.95 -26.29 -6.27
CA GLN A 41 7.54 -27.61 -6.58
C GLN A 41 9.07 -27.56 -6.48
N LEU A 42 9.63 -28.52 -5.73
CA LEU A 42 11.04 -28.69 -5.38
C LEU A 42 12.02 -28.21 -6.47
N MET A 43 12.40 -26.93 -6.41
CA MET A 43 13.62 -26.47 -7.05
C MET A 43 14.81 -26.99 -6.24
N HIS A 44 15.94 -27.24 -6.90
CA HIS A 44 17.16 -27.62 -6.20
C HIS A 44 17.44 -26.57 -5.10
N ASP A 45 17.76 -27.07 -3.90
CA ASP A 45 18.13 -26.32 -2.70
C ASP A 45 17.02 -25.53 -1.99
N ASN A 46 15.73 -25.88 -2.14
CA ASN A 46 14.62 -25.32 -1.36
C ASN A 46 14.64 -23.77 -1.30
N ARG A 47 15.06 -23.12 -2.40
CA ARG A 47 15.18 -21.66 -2.43
C ARG A 47 13.78 -21.05 -2.25
N PRO A 48 13.54 -20.23 -1.20
CA PRO A 48 12.29 -19.52 -1.05
C PRO A 48 12.08 -18.60 -2.27
N VAL A 49 10.93 -18.71 -2.91
CA VAL A 49 10.48 -17.80 -3.97
C VAL A 49 9.43 -16.89 -3.34
N GLY A 50 9.62 -15.58 -3.48
CA GLY A 50 8.63 -14.60 -3.02
C GLY A 50 7.31 -14.72 -3.81
N PRO A 51 6.23 -14.11 -3.31
CA PRO A 51 4.94 -14.10 -4.01
C PRO A 51 5.06 -13.57 -5.45
N ASP A 52 4.20 -14.06 -6.34
CA ASP A 52 4.27 -13.89 -7.81
C ASP A 52 4.03 -12.45 -8.31
N ASP A 53 3.66 -11.51 -7.44
CA ASP A 53 3.31 -10.12 -7.83
C ASP A 53 4.54 -9.20 -8.01
N PHE A 54 5.75 -9.75 -8.10
CA PHE A 54 6.96 -8.98 -8.35
C PHE A 54 7.20 -8.79 -9.85
N THR A 55 7.03 -7.56 -10.33
CA THR A 55 7.29 -7.20 -11.73
C THR A 55 8.66 -6.55 -11.86
N ILE A 56 9.44 -7.00 -12.84
CA ILE A 56 10.79 -6.50 -13.12
C ILE A 56 10.70 -5.46 -14.23
N SER A 57 11.24 -4.26 -13.99
CA SER A 57 11.35 -3.21 -15.01
C SER A 57 12.58 -3.41 -15.88
N GLU A 58 13.74 -3.60 -15.26
CA GLU A 58 15.04 -3.66 -15.92
C GLU A 58 15.97 -4.64 -15.19
N THR A 59 17.05 -5.06 -15.85
CA THR A 59 18.13 -5.82 -15.22
C THR A 59 19.45 -5.13 -15.48
N VAL A 60 20.21 -4.87 -14.42
CA VAL A 60 21.48 -4.16 -14.48
C VAL A 60 22.65 -5.10 -14.24
N SER A 61 23.68 -5.03 -15.09
CA SER A 61 24.84 -5.93 -15.09
C SER A 61 26.12 -5.29 -14.51
N ILE A 62 26.05 -4.74 -13.30
CA ILE A 62 27.21 -4.11 -12.63
C ILE A 62 28.06 -5.12 -11.84
N SER A 63 27.46 -6.23 -11.40
CA SER A 63 28.14 -7.34 -10.70
C SER A 63 27.30 -8.63 -10.81
N GLY A 64 27.13 -9.10 -12.04
CA GLY A 64 26.10 -10.07 -12.40
C GLY A 64 24.75 -9.39 -12.68
N ASN A 65 23.75 -10.19 -13.08
CA ASN A 65 22.43 -9.68 -13.46
C ASN A 65 21.60 -9.39 -12.22
N ARG A 66 21.38 -8.10 -11.92
CA ARG A 66 20.57 -7.64 -10.80
C ARG A 66 19.23 -7.10 -11.32
N PRO A 67 18.10 -7.77 -11.03
CA PRO A 67 16.79 -7.27 -11.45
C PRO A 67 16.39 -6.03 -10.64
N ILE A 68 15.75 -5.07 -11.30
CA ILE A 68 15.13 -3.88 -10.72
C ILE A 68 13.62 -4.11 -10.71
N GLY A 69 13.04 -4.21 -9.52
CA GLY A 69 11.58 -4.28 -9.37
C GLY A 69 10.92 -2.93 -9.62
N VAL A 70 9.70 -2.93 -10.15
CA VAL A 70 8.87 -1.71 -10.09
C VAL A 70 8.31 -1.53 -8.68
N SER A 71 8.21 -0.26 -8.27
CA SER A 71 7.57 0.17 -7.03
C SER A 71 6.31 0.96 -7.35
N THR A 72 5.30 0.88 -6.51
CA THR A 72 4.11 1.75 -6.57
C THR A 72 4.34 3.13 -5.98
N LEU A 73 5.52 3.40 -5.41
CA LEU A 73 5.88 4.66 -4.77
C LEU A 73 5.95 5.80 -5.78
N HIS A 74 5.21 6.88 -5.55
CA HIS A 74 5.27 8.09 -6.38
C HIS A 74 6.32 9.07 -5.85
N ILE A 75 7.49 9.08 -6.49
CA ILE A 75 8.62 9.93 -6.09
C ILE A 75 8.43 11.32 -6.71
N SER A 76 8.33 12.34 -5.87
CA SER A 76 8.18 13.73 -6.30
C SER A 76 9.53 14.39 -6.60
N GLU A 77 10.52 14.16 -5.74
CA GLU A 77 11.86 14.74 -5.85
C GLU A 77 12.91 13.77 -5.28
N THR A 78 14.18 14.04 -5.54
CA THR A 78 15.31 13.35 -4.91
C THR A 78 16.25 14.37 -4.29
N TYR A 79 16.52 14.25 -2.99
CA TYR A 79 17.37 15.18 -2.26
C TYR A 79 18.84 14.76 -2.37
N GLY A 80 19.69 15.60 -2.97
CA GLY A 80 21.04 15.24 -3.42
C GLY A 80 22.22 15.55 -2.49
N THR A 81 22.04 16.15 -1.31
CA THR A 81 23.20 16.57 -0.49
C THR A 81 23.98 15.41 0.15
N ILE A 82 23.37 14.23 0.36
CA ILE A 82 24.08 13.02 0.84
C ILE A 82 23.41 11.79 0.20
N GLY A 83 23.81 11.49 -1.03
CA GLY A 83 23.22 10.43 -1.85
C GLY A 83 21.82 10.80 -2.35
N ASN A 84 21.33 10.07 -3.35
CA ASN A 84 20.00 10.27 -3.92
C ASN A 84 18.95 9.68 -2.98
N ARG A 85 18.40 10.49 -2.06
CA ARG A 85 17.30 10.09 -1.18
C ARG A 85 15.96 10.46 -1.84
N PRO A 86 15.15 9.47 -2.25
CA PRO A 86 13.85 9.77 -2.84
C PRO A 86 12.93 10.40 -1.79
N ILE A 87 12.17 11.41 -2.22
CA ILE A 87 11.11 12.06 -1.46
C ILE A 87 9.79 11.64 -2.12
N GLU A 88 8.89 11.09 -1.31
CA GLU A 88 7.55 10.72 -1.77
C GLU A 88 6.64 11.94 -1.83
N ALA A 89 5.70 11.96 -2.77
CA ALA A 89 4.61 12.93 -2.77
C ALA A 89 3.67 12.67 -1.58
N SER A 90 3.24 13.73 -0.88
CA SER A 90 2.25 13.64 0.21
C SER A 90 1.03 14.50 -0.13
N ASP A 91 -0.15 14.05 0.28
CA ASP A 91 -1.41 14.80 0.13
C ASP A 91 -1.56 15.96 1.14
N LEU A 92 -0.53 16.22 1.96
CA LEU A 92 -0.54 17.33 2.92
C LEU A 92 -0.50 18.68 2.19
N GLU A 93 -1.58 19.45 2.28
CA GLU A 93 -1.61 20.83 1.81
C GLU A 93 -0.94 21.77 2.82
N VAL A 94 0.09 22.48 2.37
CA VAL A 94 0.78 23.51 3.16
C VAL A 94 0.25 24.89 2.76
N VAL A 95 -0.45 25.55 3.66
CA VAL A 95 -1.08 26.86 3.40
C VAL A 95 -0.15 28.04 3.70
N GLY A 96 0.92 27.81 4.44
CA GLY A 96 1.89 28.84 4.80
C GLY A 96 3.05 28.29 5.61
N THR A 97 3.98 29.17 5.96
CA THR A 97 5.16 28.81 6.75
C THR A 97 5.43 29.85 7.84
N LEU A 98 5.76 29.39 9.04
CA LEU A 98 6.28 30.22 10.13
C LEU A 98 7.78 29.91 10.27
N GLY A 99 8.60 30.70 9.58
CA GLY A 99 10.03 30.46 9.48
C GLY A 99 10.32 29.14 8.75
N ARG A 100 10.86 28.13 9.45
CA ARG A 100 11.12 26.78 8.91
C ARG A 100 10.04 25.76 9.27
N ARG A 101 8.92 26.20 9.85
CA ARG A 101 7.81 25.32 10.27
C ARG A 101 6.65 25.46 9.29
N PRO A 102 6.30 24.41 8.52
CA PRO A 102 5.13 24.45 7.66
C PRO A 102 3.84 24.48 8.50
N ILE A 103 2.85 25.23 8.02
CA ILE A 103 1.49 25.21 8.54
C ILE A 103 0.64 24.38 7.57
N GLY A 104 0.13 23.25 8.05
CA GLY A 104 -0.77 22.41 7.29
C GLY A 104 -2.21 22.96 7.29
N SER A 105 -2.92 22.71 6.19
CA SER A 105 -4.37 22.87 6.11
C SER A 105 -5.07 21.95 7.13
N SER A 106 -6.17 22.41 7.72
CA SER A 106 -6.98 21.63 8.66
C SER A 106 -8.46 21.90 8.42
N ALA A 107 -9.27 20.84 8.48
CA ALA A 107 -10.73 20.93 8.38
C ALA A 107 -11.41 21.30 9.71
N MET A 108 -10.66 21.44 10.80
CA MET A 108 -11.19 21.78 12.12
C MET A 108 -11.75 23.21 12.12
N GLN A 109 -13.04 23.37 12.39
CA GLN A 109 -13.65 24.68 12.60
C GLN A 109 -13.48 25.11 14.06
N VAL A 110 -12.87 26.27 14.27
CA VAL A 110 -12.68 26.87 15.60
C VAL A 110 -13.75 27.94 15.81
N SER A 111 -14.53 27.84 16.89
CA SER A 111 -15.51 28.86 17.26
C SER A 111 -14.87 30.00 18.04
N GLU A 112 -14.04 29.67 19.02
CA GLU A 112 -13.47 30.62 19.97
C GLU A 112 -12.06 30.22 20.44
N MET A 113 -11.34 31.16 21.05
CA MET A 113 -10.04 30.92 21.67
C MET A 113 -10.11 31.21 23.17
N PHE A 114 -10.04 30.17 23.99
CA PHE A 114 -9.95 30.32 25.43
C PHE A 114 -8.55 30.81 25.81
N SER A 115 -8.44 31.95 26.51
CA SER A 115 -7.15 32.65 26.74
C SER A 115 -6.65 32.61 28.19
N MET A 116 -7.46 32.17 29.16
CA MET A 116 -7.06 32.20 30.59
C MET A 116 -5.93 31.23 30.95
N SER A 117 -5.67 30.21 30.12
CA SER A 117 -4.58 29.23 30.32
C SER A 117 -3.78 29.07 29.02
N GLY A 118 -3.37 30.21 28.45
CA GLY A 118 -2.80 30.27 27.09
C GLY A 118 -3.88 30.17 26.02
N ALA A 119 -3.48 30.29 24.75
CA ALA A 119 -4.39 30.30 23.61
C ALA A 119 -4.83 28.85 23.24
N ARG A 120 -5.99 28.42 23.76
CA ARG A 120 -6.56 27.09 23.52
C ARG A 120 -7.78 27.19 22.59
N PRO A 121 -7.75 26.60 21.39
CA PRO A 121 -8.89 26.63 20.47
C PRO A 121 -10.04 25.79 21.01
N ILE A 122 -11.25 26.35 20.93
CA ILE A 122 -12.51 25.66 21.16
C ILE A 122 -13.06 25.27 19.79
N ALA A 123 -13.16 23.96 19.54
CA ALA A 123 -13.69 23.43 18.29
C ALA A 123 -15.21 23.48 18.26
N VAL A 124 -15.79 23.66 17.06
CA VAL A 124 -17.21 23.38 16.85
C VAL A 124 -17.44 21.88 16.94
N SER A 125 -18.46 21.47 17.70
CA SER A 125 -18.94 20.10 17.73
C SER A 125 -20.18 19.97 16.84
N ASN A 126 -20.23 18.91 16.04
CA ASN A 126 -21.43 18.55 15.28
C ASN A 126 -22.41 17.69 16.12
N LEU A 127 -22.07 17.39 17.37
CA LEU A 127 -22.92 16.61 18.27
C LEU A 127 -24.16 17.43 18.65
N HIS A 128 -25.35 16.90 18.38
CA HIS A 128 -26.60 17.46 18.89
C HIS A 128 -26.74 17.10 20.38
N ILE A 129 -26.92 18.13 21.22
CA ILE A 129 -27.11 17.98 22.66
C ILE A 129 -28.57 18.31 22.94
N ASP A 130 -29.32 17.33 23.43
CA ASP A 130 -30.75 17.47 23.72
C ASP A 130 -30.96 18.16 25.07
N GLU A 131 -30.11 17.82 26.04
CA GLU A 131 -30.29 18.28 27.43
C GLU A 131 -28.95 18.48 28.15
N VAL A 132 -28.93 19.45 29.06
CA VAL A 132 -27.79 19.72 29.94
C VAL A 132 -28.29 19.83 31.38
N TYR A 133 -27.84 18.91 32.24
CA TYR A 133 -28.16 18.97 33.67
C TYR A 133 -27.00 19.56 34.47
N SER A 134 -27.32 20.55 35.30
CA SER A 134 -26.40 21.05 36.34
C SER A 134 -26.53 20.18 37.59
N THR A 135 -25.50 19.40 37.91
CA THR A 135 -25.39 18.66 39.18
C THR A 135 -24.29 19.30 40.05
N MET A 136 -24.20 18.97 41.35
CA MET A 136 -23.21 19.53 42.30
C MET A 136 -21.75 19.15 41.92
N GLY A 137 -21.25 19.69 40.82
CA GLY A 137 -19.95 19.37 40.23
C GLY A 137 -19.80 19.78 38.76
N GLY A 138 -20.87 20.28 38.12
CA GLY A 138 -20.81 20.86 36.78
C GLY A 138 -22.01 20.51 35.90
N GLU A 139 -21.95 20.99 34.67
CA GLU A 139 -22.90 20.70 33.60
C GLU A 139 -22.50 19.40 32.89
N ARG A 140 -23.46 18.49 32.74
CA ARG A 140 -23.28 17.22 32.01
C ARG A 140 -24.18 17.24 30.77
N PRO A 141 -23.62 17.35 29.55
CA PRO A 141 -24.40 17.26 28.32
C PRO A 141 -24.84 15.82 28.06
N ILE A 142 -26.08 15.65 27.63
CA ILE A 142 -26.68 14.37 27.23
C ILE A 142 -27.12 14.50 25.77
N ALA A 143 -26.65 13.57 24.94
CA ALA A 143 -27.10 13.45 23.56
C ALA A 143 -28.41 12.66 23.47
N SER A 144 -29.11 12.78 22.35
CA SER A 144 -30.33 12.02 22.12
C SER A 144 -30.10 10.50 22.21
N ASN A 145 -31.07 9.80 22.81
CA ASN A 145 -31.15 8.34 22.75
C ASN A 145 -32.01 7.87 21.58
N GLU A 146 -32.57 8.78 20.79
CA GLU A 146 -33.32 8.43 19.59
C GLU A 146 -32.37 7.88 18.53
N ILE A 147 -32.60 6.62 18.15
CA ILE A 147 -31.82 5.93 17.12
C ILE A 147 -32.66 5.96 15.84
N ASP A 148 -32.12 6.56 14.78
CA ASP A 148 -32.82 6.75 13.50
C ASP A 148 -33.33 5.43 12.89
N ASP A 149 -32.65 4.31 13.13
CA ASP A 149 -33.06 2.98 12.65
C ASP A 149 -32.93 1.92 13.74
N SER A 150 -33.80 2.01 14.74
CA SER A 150 -33.91 0.98 15.79
C SER A 150 -34.30 -0.39 15.20
N SER A 151 -34.94 -0.45 14.04
CA SER A 151 -35.43 -1.69 13.44
C SER A 151 -34.31 -2.62 12.95
N THR A 152 -33.23 -2.04 12.41
CA THR A 152 -32.06 -2.82 11.97
C THR A 152 -31.21 -3.28 13.15
N LEU A 153 -31.17 -2.54 14.25
CA LEU A 153 -30.35 -2.87 15.41
C LEU A 153 -30.95 -4.01 16.26
N MET A 154 -32.28 -4.09 16.33
CA MET A 154 -33.00 -5.11 17.11
C MET A 154 -32.91 -6.52 16.51
N GLY A 155 -32.44 -6.67 15.27
CA GLY A 155 -32.22 -7.96 14.61
C GLY A 155 -30.90 -8.66 14.96
N PHE A 156 -30.02 -8.01 15.73
CA PHE A 156 -28.70 -8.53 16.15
C PHE A 156 -28.62 -8.85 17.65
N LEU A 157 -29.72 -8.71 18.39
CA LEU A 157 -29.83 -9.08 19.80
C LEU A 157 -30.44 -10.48 19.89
N ASP A 158 -29.60 -11.51 19.89
CA ASP A 158 -29.94 -12.91 20.18
C ASP A 158 -29.57 -13.27 21.64
#